data_AF-A0A0E3RP72-F1
#
_entry.id   AF-A0A0E3RP72-F1
#
_cell.length_a   1.000
_cell.length_b   1.000
_cell.length_c   1.000
_cell.angle_alpha   90.00
_cell.angle_beta   90.00
_cell.angle_gamma   90.00
#
_symmetry.space_group_name_H-M   'P 1'
#
loop_
_entity.id
_entity.type
_entity.pdbx_description
1 polymer ?
#
loop_
_entity_poly.entity_id
_entity_poly.type
_entity_poly.pdbx_seq_one_letter_code
_entity_poly.pdbx_strand_id
1 'polypeptide(L)' 'MPVLRVSEDDLKKVFDNTRYWITAYQNENIVGCGRLISDGVLYAFVCDIIVIPDNQNKE' A
#
# COMPACT_ATOMS: atom_id res chain seq x y z
N MET A 1 -16.06 -12.60 -5.79
CA MET A 1 -15.87 -11.62 -4.69
C MET A 1 -16.46 -10.30 -5.13
N PRO A 2 -17.29 -9.62 -4.31
CA PRO A 2 -17.68 -8.26 -4.62
C PRO A 2 -16.43 -7.37 -4.60
N VAL A 3 -16.24 -6.59 -5.66
CA VAL A 3 -15.19 -5.57 -5.70
C VAL A 3 -15.62 -4.46 -4.76
N LEU A 4 -14.79 -4.17 -3.75
CA LEU A 4 -15.01 -3.03 -2.86
C LEU A 4 -14.99 -1.74 -3.70
N ARG A 5 -16.09 -0.99 -3.68
CA ARG A 5 -16.13 0.35 -4.27
C ARG A 5 -15.82 1.36 -3.18
N VAL A 6 -14.81 2.19 -3.43
CA VAL A 6 -14.35 3.25 -2.52
C VAL A 6 -14.42 4.57 -3.30
N SER A 7 -14.92 5.63 -2.68
CA SER A 7 -14.94 6.96 -3.29
C SER A 7 -13.54 7.59 -3.28
N GLU A 8 -13.33 8.63 -4.10
CA GLU A 8 -12.08 9.39 -4.08
C GLU A 8 -11.85 10.06 -2.71
N ASP A 9 -12.90 10.59 -2.07
CA ASP A 9 -12.83 11.22 -0.75
C ASP A 9 -12.44 10.22 0.34
N ASP A 10 -13.00 9.01 0.29
CA ASP A 10 -12.63 7.93 1.22
C ASP A 10 -11.16 7.53 1.03
N LEU A 11 -10.72 7.41 -0.22
CA LEU A 11 -9.32 7.06 -0.53
C LEU A 11 -8.37 8.16 -0.05
N LYS A 12 -8.70 9.43 -0.29
CA LYS A 12 -7.94 10.56 0.21
C LYS A 12 -7.81 10.51 1.72
N LYS A 13 -8.92 10.27 2.43
CA LYS A 13 -8.92 10.14 3.90
C LYS A 13 -8.03 9.00 4.37
N VAL A 14 -8.01 7.86 3.67
CA VAL A 14 -7.13 6.73 3.99
C VAL A 14 -5.66 7.12 3.88
N PHE A 15 -5.25 7.82 2.81
CA PHE A 15 -3.86 8.25 2.63
C PHE A 15 -3.47 9.41 3.55
N ASP A 16 -4.38 10.34 3.84
CA ASP A 16 -4.15 11.42 4.82
C ASP A 16 -3.84 10.86 6.23
N ASN A 17 -4.39 9.68 6.57
CA ASN A 17 -4.16 8.99 7.85
C ASN A 17 -3.07 7.91 7.76
N THR A 18 -2.36 7.82 6.65
CA THR A 18 -1.26 6.85 6.46
C THR A 18 0.05 7.46 6.90
N ARG A 19 0.85 6.72 7.69
CA ARG A 19 2.15 7.22 8.17
C ARG A 19 3.21 7.15 7.10
N TYR A 20 3.29 6.01 6.40
CA TYR A 20 4.16 5.82 5.24
C TYR A 20 3.47 4.94 4.20
N TRP A 21 3.77 5.20 2.94
CA TRP A 21 3.51 4.27 1.85
C TRP A 21 4.71 4.30 0.91
N ILE A 22 4.97 3.17 0.27
CA ILE A 22 6.08 3.01 -0.67
C ILE A 22 5.61 2.21 -1.87
N THR A 23 6.22 2.49 -3.02
CA THR A 23 6.07 1.73 -4.25
C THR A 23 7.40 1.13 -4.66
N ALA A 24 7.34 -0.10 -5.18
CA ALA A 24 8.49 -0.77 -5.80
C ALA A 24 8.42 -0.54 -7.31
N TYR A 25 9.55 -0.15 -7.90
CA TYR A 25 9.66 0.09 -9.34
C TYR A 25 10.57 -0.93 -10.02
N GLN A 26 10.16 -1.40 -11.19
CA GLN A 26 11.00 -2.15 -12.13
C GLN A 26 10.78 -1.57 -13.52
N ASN A 27 11.86 -1.15 -14.19
CA ASN A 27 11.81 -0.53 -15.52
C ASN A 27 10.76 0.60 -15.60
N GLU A 28 10.80 1.54 -14.65
CA GLU A 28 9.87 2.68 -14.52
C GLU A 28 8.40 2.30 -14.22
N ASN A 29 8.08 1.02 -14.10
CA ASN A 29 6.73 0.55 -13.77
C ASN A 29 6.62 0.20 -12.28
N ILE A 30 5.48 0.56 -11.67
CA ILE A 30 5.15 0.12 -10.32
C ILE A 30 4.83 -1.37 -10.37
N VAL A 31 5.61 -2.18 -9.65
CA VAL A 31 5.44 -3.65 -9.56
C VAL A 31 4.96 -4.11 -8.19
N GLY A 32 4.84 -3.18 -7.24
CA GLY A 32 4.29 -3.45 -5.93
C GLY A 32 4.17 -2.21 -5.08
N CYS A 33 3.52 -2.36 -3.94
CA CYS A 33 3.41 -1.32 -2.93
C CYS A 33 3.39 -1.92 -1.53
N GLY A 34 3.58 -1.05 -0.55
CA GLY A 34 3.36 -1.34 0.85
C GLY A 34 2.91 -0.09 1.60
N ARG A 35 2.10 -0.29 2.63
CA ARG A 35 1.58 0.78 3.47
C ARG A 35 1.84 0.49 4.95
N LEU A 36 2.10 1.55 5.71
CA LEU A 36 2.32 1.47 7.15
C LEU A 36 1.40 2.47 7.87
N ILE A 37 0.65 1.95 8.83
CA ILE A 37 -0.11 2.76 9.79
C ILE A 37 0.63 2.67 11.12
N SER A 38 0.81 3.78 11.84
CA SER A 38 1.48 3.78 13.13
C SER A 38 0.94 4.88 14.03
N ASP A 39 0.95 4.61 15.34
CA ASP A 39 0.72 5.63 16.37
C ASP A 39 1.89 6.61 16.51
N GLY A 40 3.03 6.32 15.87
CA GLY A 40 4.25 7.12 15.93
C GLY A 40 5.03 6.99 17.24
N VAL A 41 4.68 6.05 18.11
CA VAL A 41 5.27 5.88 19.44
C VAL A 41 5.69 4.44 19.69
N LEU A 42 4.78 3.47 19.57
CA LEU A 42 5.00 2.09 20.01
C LEU A 42 4.54 1.07 18.97
N TYR A 43 3.41 1.29 18.31
CA TYR A 43 2.83 0.33 17.39
C TYR A 43 2.87 0.81 15.94
N ALA A 44 3.19 -0.15 15.07
CA ALA A 44 3.10 0.01 13.64
C ALA A 44 2.47 -1.25 13.04
N PHE A 45 1.60 -1.05 12.06
CA PHE A 45 0.92 -2.10 11.33
C PHE A 45 1.27 -1.97 9.85
N VAL A 46 1.89 -3.03 9.33
CA VAL A 46 2.19 -3.16 7.91
C VAL A 46 0.94 -3.72 7.22
N CYS A 47 0.41 -2.99 6.26
CA CYS A 47 -0.78 -3.37 5.51
C CYS A 47 -0.61 -3.07 4.01
N ASP A 48 -1.56 -3.55 3.22
CA ASP A 48 -1.59 -3.34 1.76
C ASP A 48 -0.28 -3.70 1.08
N ILE A 49 0.32 -4.83 1.48
CA ILE A 49 1.49 -5.41 0.83
C ILE A 49 1.02 -6.14 -0.41
N ILE A 50 1.32 -5.55 -1.57
CA ILE A 50 0.87 -6.04 -2.86
C ILE A 50 2.09 -6.10 -3.79
N VAL A 51 2.28 -7.24 -4.45
CA VAL A 51 3.27 -7.42 -5.50
C VAL A 51 2.55 -8.06 -6.68
N ILE A 52 2.77 -7.52 -7.89
CA ILE A 52 2.23 -8.09 -9.14
C ILE A 52 2.63 -9.57 -9.21
N PRO A 53 1.74 -10.51 -9.57
CA PRO A 53 2.02 -11.95 -9.53
C PRO A 53 3.33 -12.35 -10.20
N ASP A 54 3.63 -11.77 -11.36
CA ASP A 54 4.84 -12.05 -12.13
C ASP A 54 6.13 -11.53 -11.45
N ASN A 55 6.02 -10.68 -10.44
CA ASN A 55 7.13 -10.08 -9.71
C ASN A 55 7.32 -10.67 -8.30
N GLN A 56 6.49 -11.62 -7.90
CA GLN A 56 6.60 -12.29 -6.59
C GLN A 56 7.78 -13.27 -6.53
N ASN A 57 8.35 -13.44 -5.33
CA ASN A 57 9.47 -14.37 -5.06
C ASN A 57 10.72 -14.12 -5.93
N LYS A 58 10.92 -12.86 -6.35
CA LYS A 58 12.12 -12.39 -7.02
C LYS A 58 12.86 -11.45 -6.08
N GLU A 59 14.18 -11.58 -6.03
CA GLU A 59 15.06 -10.69 -5.26
C GLU A 59 15.32 -9.37 -5.99
#